data_AF-X1RBA9-F1
#
_entry.id   AF-X1RBA9-F1
#
_cell.length_a   1.000
_cell.length_b   1.000
_cell.length_c   1.000
_cell.angle_alpha   90.00
_cell.angle_beta   90.00
_cell.angle_gamma   90.00
#
_symmetry.space_group_name_H-M   'P 1'
#
loop_
_entity.id
_entity.type
_entity.pdbx_description
1 polymer ?
#
loop_
_entity_poly.entity_id
_entity_poly.type
_entity_poly.pdbx_seq_one_letter_code
_entity_poly.pdbx_strand_id
1 'polypeptide(L)'
;MGEEETDPEKLMGWLEREEEEFGITGAVGRTLDWDSCRAMLKEELGYDPSDAQIALMQRAGRYRYEQLPQIGAGTEQVIYPHGQQLWYRDVETGRRISTVEAQRRLLEAGLR
;
A
#
# COMPACT_ATOMS: atom_id res chain seq x y z
N MET A 1 -27.06 11.62 2.92
CA MET A 1 -25.82 11.18 3.59
C MET A 1 -24.73 11.45 2.60
N GLY A 2 -23.85 12.41 2.90
CA GLY A 2 -22.84 12.89 1.95
C GLY A 2 -21.86 11.77 1.65
N GLU A 3 -21.56 11.59 0.37
CA GLU A 3 -20.35 10.91 -0.07
C GLU A 3 -19.18 11.73 0.49
N GLU A 4 -18.71 11.40 1.70
CA GLU A 4 -17.45 11.93 2.20
C GLU A 4 -16.38 11.46 1.21
N GLU A 5 -15.88 12.41 0.43
CA GLU A 5 -14.64 12.27 -0.32
C GLU A 5 -13.61 11.71 0.66
N THR A 6 -13.14 10.49 0.39
CA THR A 6 -12.32 9.77 1.35
C THR A 6 -10.99 10.50 1.47
N ASP A 7 -10.78 11.11 2.64
CA ASP A 7 -9.60 11.91 2.95
C ASP A 7 -8.31 11.15 2.58
N PRO A 8 -7.42 11.75 1.75
CA PRO A 8 -6.14 11.15 1.40
C PRO A 8 -5.32 10.64 2.60
N GLU A 9 -5.37 11.32 3.75
CA GLU A 9 -4.68 10.87 4.96
C GLU A 9 -5.26 9.56 5.50
N LYS A 10 -6.58 9.37 5.41
CA LYS A 10 -7.24 8.11 5.80
C LYS A 10 -6.84 6.96 4.88
N LEU A 11 -6.78 7.21 3.56
CA LEU A 11 -6.37 6.21 2.58
C LEU A 11 -4.94 5.74 2.82
N MET A 12 -4.02 6.68 3.07
CA MET A 12 -2.63 6.35 3.38
C MET A 12 -2.52 5.62 4.72
N GLY A 13 -3.29 6.03 5.74
CA GLY A 13 -3.35 5.33 7.02
C GLY A 13 -3.83 3.88 6.89
N TRP A 14 -4.84 3.62 6.06
CA TRP A 14 -5.29 2.26 5.78
C TRP A 14 -4.21 1.44 5.07
N LEU A 15 -3.59 1.99 4.02
CA LEU A 15 -2.49 1.31 3.31
C LEU A 15 -1.35 0.94 4.27
N GLU A 16 -0.96 1.83 5.16
CA GLU A 16 0.10 1.58 6.14
C GLU A 16 -0.26 0.47 7.11
N ARG A 17 -1.50 0.44 7.60
CA ARG A 17 -1.98 -0.65 8.45
C ARG A 17 -1.96 -1.99 7.71
N GLU A 18 -2.39 -2.03 6.46
CA GLU A 18 -2.33 -3.24 5.64
C GLU A 18 -0.88 -3.73 5.44
N GLU A 19 0.08 -2.80 5.30
CA GLU A 19 1.50 -3.14 5.21
C GLU A 19 2.09 -3.66 6.53
N GLU A 20 1.59 -3.19 7.67
CA GLU A 20 1.98 -3.67 8.99
C GLU A 20 1.40 -5.06 9.30
N GLU A 21 0.13 -5.29 8.97
CA GLU A 21 -0.59 -6.53 9.30
C GLU A 21 -0.26 -7.67 8.34
N PHE A 22 -0.23 -7.38 7.04
CA PHE A 22 -0.12 -8.41 5.99
C PHE A 22 1.19 -8.33 5.20
N GLY A 23 2.06 -7.37 5.53
CA GLY A 23 3.23 -7.05 4.73
C GLY A 23 2.84 -6.45 3.37
N ILE A 24 3.85 -6.00 2.62
CA ILE A 24 3.65 -5.40 1.30
C ILE A 24 2.92 -6.32 0.30
N THR A 25 3.08 -7.64 0.42
CA THR A 25 2.36 -8.59 -0.46
C THR A 25 0.85 -8.49 -0.26
N GLY A 26 0.41 -8.53 1.00
CA GLY A 26 -0.99 -8.42 1.35
C GLY A 26 -1.53 -7.03 1.08
N ALA A 27 -0.77 -5.98 1.41
CA ALA A 27 -1.15 -4.61 1.14
C ALA A 27 -1.36 -4.34 -0.36
N VAL A 28 -0.42 -4.76 -1.22
CA VAL A 28 -0.57 -4.65 -2.68
C VAL A 28 -1.80 -5.40 -3.17
N GLY A 29 -2.01 -6.63 -2.71
CA GLY A 29 -3.19 -7.41 -3.07
C GLY A 29 -4.49 -6.73 -2.64
N ARG A 30 -4.56 -6.27 -1.39
CA ARG A 30 -5.76 -5.68 -0.80
C ARG A 30 -6.02 -4.22 -1.21
N THR A 31 -5.09 -3.57 -1.91
CA THR A 31 -5.24 -2.18 -2.34
C THR A 31 -5.20 -1.97 -3.85
N LEU A 32 -4.64 -2.92 -4.62
CA LEU A 32 -4.56 -2.81 -6.08
C LEU A 32 -5.49 -3.77 -6.83
N ASP A 33 -5.86 -4.92 -6.24
CA ASP A 33 -6.90 -5.79 -6.80
C ASP A 33 -8.30 -5.22 -6.50
N TRP A 34 -9.19 -5.21 -7.49
CA TRP A 34 -10.48 -4.54 -7.38
C TRP A 34 -11.38 -5.15 -6.30
N ASP A 35 -11.56 -6.47 -6.36
CA ASP A 35 -12.47 -7.17 -5.44
C ASP A 35 -11.92 -7.17 -4.01
N SER A 36 -10.61 -7.36 -3.87
CA SER A 36 -9.92 -7.31 -2.57
C SER A 36 -9.97 -5.91 -1.97
N CYS A 37 -9.77 -4.87 -2.78
CA CYS A 37 -9.87 -3.47 -2.34
C CYS A 37 -11.30 -3.09 -1.93
N ARG A 38 -12.31 -3.57 -2.66
CA ARG A 38 -13.71 -3.38 -2.27
C ARG A 38 -14.02 -4.04 -0.94
N ALA A 39 -13.56 -5.28 -0.73
CA ALA A 39 -13.77 -6.01 0.51
C ALA A 39 -13.14 -5.28 1.71
N MET A 40 -11.88 -4.86 1.56
CA MET A 40 -11.17 -4.09 2.60
C MET A 40 -11.85 -2.75 2.89
N LEU A 41 -12.20 -1.96 1.86
CA LEU A 41 -12.90 -0.69 2.06
C LEU A 41 -14.27 -0.87 2.70
N LYS A 42 -14.98 -1.97 2.40
CA LYS A 42 -16.26 -2.29 3.05
C LYS A 42 -16.10 -2.62 4.53
N GLU A 43 -15.03 -3.32 4.89
CA GLU A 43 -14.66 -3.57 6.29
C GLU A 43 -14.39 -2.25 7.04
N GLU A 44 -13.69 -1.30 6.41
CA GLU A 44 -13.34 0.00 7.00
C GLU A 44 -14.52 0.98 7.10
N LEU A 45 -15.28 1.09 6.02
CA LEU A 45 -16.35 2.08 5.89
C LEU A 45 -17.65 1.62 6.55
N GLY A 46 -17.83 0.31 6.74
CA GLY A 46 -19.06 -0.30 7.25
C GLY A 46 -20.22 -0.28 6.24
N TYR A 47 -19.97 0.13 5.00
CA TYR A 47 -20.92 0.11 3.89
C TYR A 47 -20.22 -0.30 2.60
N ASP A 48 -21.01 -0.62 1.56
CA ASP A 48 -20.46 -1.00 0.25
C ASP A 48 -19.89 0.23 -0.47
N PRO A 49 -18.56 0.30 -0.71
CA PRO A 49 -17.93 1.48 -1.26
C PRO A 49 -18.35 1.70 -2.72
N SER A 50 -18.35 2.96 -3.15
CA SER A 50 -18.55 3.30 -4.56
C SER A 50 -17.31 2.98 -5.39
N ASP A 51 -17.51 2.79 -6.70
CA ASP A 51 -16.41 2.58 -7.65
C ASP A 51 -15.38 3.72 -7.61
N ALA A 52 -15.83 4.95 -7.31
CA ALA A 52 -14.95 6.11 -7.16
C ALA A 52 -14.05 6.00 -5.94
N GLN A 53 -14.56 5.50 -4.81
CA GLN A 53 -13.78 5.28 -3.58
C GLN A 53 -12.74 4.17 -3.76
N ILE A 54 -13.13 3.08 -4.45
CA ILE A 54 -12.22 1.99 -4.81
C ILE A 54 -11.08 2.52 -5.69
N ALA A 55 -11.43 3.27 -6.75
CA ALA A 55 -10.46 3.85 -7.64
C ALA A 55 -9.50 4.83 -6.93
N LEU A 56 -10.00 5.58 -5.94
CA LEU A 56 -9.20 6.50 -5.15
C LEU A 56 -8.18 5.75 -4.28
N MET A 57 -8.58 4.67 -3.63
CA MET A 57 -7.67 3.82 -2.85
C MET A 57 -6.61 3.16 -3.74
N GLN A 58 -7.00 2.65 -4.92
CA GLN A 58 -6.04 2.10 -5.88
C GLN A 58 -5.02 3.13 -6.35
N ARG A 59 -5.44 4.40 -6.52
CA ARG A 59 -4.51 5.50 -6.85
C ARG A 59 -3.56 5.79 -5.71
N ALA A 60 -4.04 5.81 -4.46
CA ALA A 60 -3.19 5.98 -3.28
C ALA A 60 -2.14 4.86 -3.17
N GLY A 61 -2.57 3.60 -3.35
CA GLY A 61 -1.66 2.44 -3.39
C GLY A 61 -0.60 2.56 -4.49
N ARG A 62 -0.98 2.92 -5.72
CA ARG A 62 -0.02 3.15 -6.81
C ARG A 62 0.96 4.27 -6.49
N TYR A 63 0.43 5.41 -6.02
CA TYR A 63 1.23 6.56 -5.66
C TYR A 63 2.32 6.20 -4.65
N ARG A 64 1.97 5.48 -3.57
CA ARG A 64 2.93 4.97 -2.56
C ARG A 64 4.11 4.24 -3.19
N TYR A 65 3.83 3.29 -4.09
CA TYR A 65 4.89 2.45 -4.68
C TYR A 65 5.69 3.17 -5.78
N GLU A 66 5.08 4.15 -6.45
CA GLU A 66 5.76 5.04 -7.41
C GLU A 66 6.74 6.01 -6.74
N GLN A 67 6.53 6.35 -5.46
CA GLN A 67 7.44 7.22 -4.70
C GLN A 67 8.72 6.50 -4.22
N LEU A 68 8.75 5.17 -4.15
CA LEU A 68 9.86 4.42 -3.54
C LEU A 68 11.25 4.76 -4.13
N PRO A 69 11.43 4.95 -5.45
CA PRO A 69 12.74 5.31 -5.99
C PRO A 69 13.32 6.61 -5.41
N GLN A 70 12.46 7.56 -4.99
CA GLN A 70 12.90 8.83 -4.42
C GLN A 70 13.54 8.67 -3.04
N ILE A 71 13.28 7.56 -2.36
CA ILE A 71 13.86 7.22 -1.05
C ILE A 71 14.90 6.11 -1.14
N GLY A 72 15.42 5.84 -2.35
CA GLY A 72 16.38 4.76 -2.58
C GLY A 72 15.81 3.37 -2.29
N ALA A 73 14.49 3.21 -2.36
CA ALA A 73 13.80 1.93 -2.16
C ALA A 73 13.10 1.46 -3.44
N GLY A 74 12.80 0.19 -3.50
CA GLY A 74 11.97 -0.43 -4.51
C GLY A 74 11.24 -1.63 -3.93
N THR A 75 10.44 -2.27 -4.76
CA THR A 75 9.87 -3.58 -4.45
C THR A 75 10.61 -4.65 -5.22
N GLU A 76 10.66 -5.84 -4.65
CA GLU A 76 11.14 -7.02 -5.35
C GLU A 76 10.23 -8.20 -5.05
N GLN A 77 9.99 -9.00 -6.08
CA GLN A 77 9.17 -10.20 -5.98
C GLN A 77 10.07 -11.40 -5.85
N VAL A 78 9.84 -12.20 -4.82
CA VAL A 78 10.50 -13.48 -4.60
C VAL A 78 9.46 -14.58 -4.83
N ILE A 79 9.80 -15.53 -5.70
CA ILE A 79 8.94 -16.66 -6.04
C ILE A 79 9.43 -17.88 -5.24
N TYR A 80 8.52 -18.47 -4.48
CA TYR A 80 8.71 -19.70 -3.73
C TYR A 80 7.88 -20.84 -4.37
N PRO A 81 8.20 -22.12 -4.09
CA PRO A 81 7.42 -23.26 -4.61
C PRO A 81 5.93 -23.25 -4.24
N HIS A 82 5.55 -22.53 -3.18
CA HIS A 82 4.18 -22.50 -2.64
C HIS A 82 3.54 -21.12 -2.68
N GLY A 83 4.15 -20.15 -3.37
CA GLY A 83 3.60 -18.80 -3.46
C GLY A 83 4.62 -17.75 -3.84
N GLN A 84 4.20 -16.50 -3.78
CA GLN A 84 5.03 -15.35 -4.07
C GLN A 84 5.01 -14.38 -2.89
N GLN A 85 6.11 -13.68 -2.68
CA GLN A 85 6.20 -12.63 -1.69
C GLN A 85 6.85 -11.40 -2.31
N LEU A 86 6.23 -10.24 -2.11
CA LEU A 86 6.86 -8.95 -2.29
C LEU A 86 7.56 -8.54 -0.98
N TRP A 87 8.70 -7.88 -1.13
CA TRP A 87 9.43 -7.23 -0.05
C TRP A 87 9.98 -5.87 -0.53
N TYR A 88 10.31 -5.01 0.44
CA TYR A 88 11.06 -3.80 0.15
C TYR A 88 12.54 -4.13 -0.07
N ARG A 89 13.13 -3.49 -1.06
CA ARG A 89 14.54 -3.62 -1.43
C ARG A 89 15.19 -2.24 -1.45
N ASP A 90 16.38 -2.15 -0.89
CA ASP A 90 17.25 -0.99 -1.02
C ASP A 90 17.89 -1.00 -2.41
N VAL A 91 17.75 0.11 -3.15
CA VAL A 91 18.16 0.21 -4.55
C VAL A 91 19.69 0.24 -4.69
N GLU A 92 20.40 0.83 -3.72
CA GLU A 92 21.86 0.96 -3.76
C GLU A 92 22.55 -0.36 -3.44
N THR A 93 22.10 -1.04 -2.38
CA THR A 93 22.75 -2.25 -1.85
C THR A 93 22.14 -3.54 -2.39
N GLY A 94 20.94 -3.47 -2.97
CA GLY A 94 20.15 -4.63 -3.40
C GLY A 94 19.60 -5.48 -2.26
N ARG A 95 19.74 -5.04 -1.00
CA ARG A 95 19.34 -5.82 0.17
C ARG A 95 17.87 -5.61 0.49
N ARG A 96 17.24 -6.64 1.07
CA ARG A 96 15.92 -6.51 1.69
C ARG A 96 15.97 -5.47 2.81
N ILE A 97 14.96 -4.61 2.86
CA ILE A 97 14.69 -3.73 4.00
C ILE A 97 13.31 -4.04 4.62
N SER A 98 13.11 -3.65 5.86
CA SER A 98 11.83 -3.84 6.56
C SER A 98 10.80 -2.79 6.13
N THR A 99 9.52 -3.08 6.37
CA THR A 99 8.43 -2.09 6.21
C THR A 99 8.69 -0.84 7.04
N VAL A 100 9.14 -1.00 8.29
CA VAL A 100 9.48 0.10 9.20
C VAL A 100 10.57 0.99 8.61
N GLU A 101 11.60 0.41 7.99
CA GLU A 101 12.67 1.17 7.35
C GLU A 101 12.16 1.94 6.13
N ALA A 102 11.34 1.31 5.28
CA ALA A 102 10.72 1.99 4.12
C ALA A 102 9.80 3.15 4.55
N GLN A 103 8.96 2.94 5.56
CA GLN A 103 8.08 3.96 6.13
C GLN A 103 8.87 5.13 6.74
N ARG A 104 9.95 4.85 7.48
CA ARG A 104 10.84 5.88 8.03
C ARG A 104 11.39 6.78 6.93
N ARG A 105 11.89 6.19 5.84
CA ARG A 105 12.46 6.96 4.73
C ARG A 105 11.40 7.80 4.00
N LEU A 106 10.16 7.29 3.86
CA LEU A 106 9.05 8.06 3.27
C LEU A 106 8.66 9.27 4.13
N LEU A 107 8.64 9.10 5.45
CA LEU A 107 8.42 10.20 6.39
C LEU A 107 9.52 11.26 6.30
N GLU A 108 10.80 10.84 6.27
CA GLU A 108 11.95 11.74 6.17
C GLU A 108 11.98 12.53 4.86
N ALA A 109 11.45 11.96 3.78
CA ALA A 109 11.33 12.61 2.49
C ALA A 109 10.08 13.50 2.35
N GLY A 110 9.16 13.50 3.32
CA GLY A 110 7.90 14.23 3.23
C GLY A 110 6.93 13.67 2.18
N LEU A 111 7.00 12.36 1.92
CA LEU A 111 6.21 11.63 0.92
C LEU A 111 5.12 10.75 1.57
N ARG A 112 4.83 11.00 2.84
CA ARG A 112 3.82 10.34 3.65
C ARG A 112 2.69 11.32 3.95
#